data_AF-A0A7C3EQ95-F1
#
_entry.id   AF-A0A7C3EQ95-F1
#
_cell.length_a   1.000
_cell.length_b   1.000
_cell.length_c   1.000
_cell.angle_alpha   90.00
_cell.angle_beta   90.00
_cell.angle_gamma   90.00
#
_symmetry.space_group_name_H-M   'P 1'
#
loop_
_entity.id
_entity.type
_entity.pdbx_description
1 polymer ?
#
loop_
_entity_poly.entity_id
_entity_poly.type
_entity_poly.pdbx_seq_one_letter_code
_entity_poly.pdbx_strand_id
1 'polypeptide(L)'
;MAELCNACGACCRVIYVDQSPEEIRAIAQLTRVLGIPSDMQFAAEHWRPLTREEAMVRNPFYTRQLPADAHLYTCDQLGEDGRCQAYEIRPLVCRGYPWYGAKPEAIPLADPECGYKAELPAAPSDNAGRKAKRRHAPDA
;
A
#
# COMPACT_ATOMS: atom_id res chain seq x y z
N MET A 1 12.86 9.94 1.93
CA MET A 1 11.41 9.71 1.74
C MET A 1 11.19 9.10 0.35
N ALA A 2 11.05 7.81 0.09
CA ALA A 2 11.11 6.59 0.87
C ALA A 2 12.17 5.68 0.22
N GLU A 3 13.31 5.48 0.88
CA GLU A 3 14.37 4.57 0.41
C GLU A 3 14.07 3.11 0.75
N LEU A 4 13.02 2.87 1.53
CA LEU A 4 12.65 1.56 2.05
C LEU A 4 11.86 0.73 1.03
N CYS A 5 11.48 1.29 -0.12
CA CYS A 5 10.96 0.49 -1.21
C CYS A 5 12.05 -0.47 -1.68
N ASN A 6 11.72 -1.77 -1.75
CA ASN A 6 12.60 -2.85 -2.21
C ASN A 6 12.11 -3.51 -3.51
N ALA A 7 11.24 -2.81 -4.25
CA ALA A 7 10.61 -3.26 -5.49
C ALA A 7 9.80 -4.57 -5.35
N CYS A 8 9.26 -4.89 -4.18
CA CYS A 8 8.44 -6.09 -3.93
C CYS A 8 7.09 -6.14 -4.69
N GLY A 9 6.73 -5.11 -5.44
CA GLY A 9 5.47 -5.08 -6.22
C GLY A 9 4.19 -5.02 -5.37
N ALA A 10 4.26 -4.94 -4.04
CA ALA A 10 3.08 -4.93 -3.16
C ALA A 10 2.06 -3.84 -3.53
N CYS A 11 2.54 -2.63 -3.83
CA CYS A 11 1.71 -1.51 -4.24
C CYS A 11 1.08 -1.68 -5.63
N CYS A 12 1.64 -2.53 -6.49
CA CYS A 12 1.15 -2.76 -7.85
C CYS A 12 -0.02 -3.76 -7.91
N ARG A 13 -0.21 -4.57 -6.85
CA ARG A 13 -1.20 -5.66 -6.84
C ARG A 13 -2.64 -5.17 -6.79
N VAL A 14 -2.93 -4.23 -5.89
CA VAL A 14 -4.23 -3.57 -5.77
C VAL A 14 -3.98 -2.12 -5.36
N ILE A 15 -4.48 -1.20 -6.17
CA ILE A 15 -4.39 0.24 -6.01
C ILE A 15 -5.82 0.77 -5.87
N TYR A 16 -6.03 1.66 -4.93
CA TYR A 16 -7.29 2.38 -4.75
C TYR A 16 -7.06 3.87 -4.93
N VAL A 17 -7.89 4.49 -5.77
CA VAL A 17 -8.02 5.94 -5.87
C VAL A 17 -9.49 6.31 -6.04
N ASP A 18 -9.82 7.58 -5.80
CA ASP A 18 -11.19 8.10 -5.97
C ASP A 18 -11.55 8.38 -7.43
N GLN A 19 -10.57 8.42 -8.34
CA GLN A 19 -10.81 8.68 -9.75
C GLN A 19 -11.14 7.39 -10.50
N SER A 20 -12.19 7.45 -11.30
CA SER A 20 -12.55 6.44 -12.29
C SER A 20 -11.54 6.38 -13.45
N PRO A 21 -11.56 5.32 -14.27
CA PRO A 21 -10.61 5.20 -15.38
C PRO A 21 -10.74 6.33 -16.41
N GLU A 22 -11.96 6.86 -16.58
CA GLU A 22 -12.23 7.98 -17.46
C GLU A 22 -11.63 9.28 -16.91
N GLU A 23 -11.81 9.56 -15.62
CA GLU A 23 -11.24 10.73 -14.96
C GLU A 23 -9.71 10.69 -14.95
N ILE A 24 -9.11 9.53 -14.67
CA ILE A 24 -7.64 9.34 -14.76
C ILE A 24 -7.15 9.73 -16.17
N ARG A 25 -7.80 9.22 -17.23
CA ARG A 25 -7.44 9.55 -18.61
C ARG A 25 -7.63 11.03 -18.94
N ALA A 26 -8.73 11.64 -18.49
CA ALA A 26 -9.02 13.04 -18.72
C ALA A 26 -7.99 13.95 -18.03
N ILE A 27 -7.67 13.69 -16.76
CA ILE A 27 -6.65 14.43 -16.00
C ILE A 27 -5.27 14.25 -16.63
N ALA A 28 -4.92 13.01 -17.01
CA ALA A 28 -3.66 12.72 -17.68
C ALA A 28 -3.51 13.50 -19.00
N GLN A 29 -4.56 13.53 -19.82
CA GLN A 29 -4.57 14.27 -21.08
C GLN A 29 -4.43 15.78 -20.84
N LEU A 30 -5.22 16.34 -19.92
CA LEU A 30 -5.18 17.78 -19.60
C LEU A 30 -3.80 18.19 -19.09
N THR A 31 -3.27 17.46 -18.11
CA THR A 31 -1.96 17.79 -17.51
C THR A 31 -0.82 17.64 -18.51
N ARG A 32 -0.88 16.66 -19.42
CA ARG A 32 0.08 16.52 -20.52
C ARG A 32 0.06 17.72 -21.46
N VAL A 33 -1.13 18.18 -21.87
CA VAL A 33 -1.30 19.36 -22.75
C VAL A 33 -0.76 20.62 -22.09
N LEU A 34 -0.98 20.77 -20.78
CA LEU A 34 -0.53 21.94 -20.03
C LEU A 34 0.93 21.86 -19.55
N GLY A 35 1.63 20.75 -19.78
CA GLY A 35 3.00 20.54 -19.29
C GLY A 35 3.10 20.45 -17.76
N ILE A 36 2.02 20.08 -17.07
CA ILE A 36 1.97 19.96 -15.61
C ILE A 36 2.36 18.51 -15.24
N PRO A 37 3.39 18.29 -14.40
CA PRO A 37 3.70 16.95 -13.90
C PRO A 37 2.52 16.39 -13.10
N SER A 38 2.14 15.15 -13.38
CA SER A 38 1.03 14.49 -12.69
C SER A 38 1.21 12.98 -12.65
N ASP A 39 1.00 12.39 -11.47
CA ASP A 39 0.96 10.94 -11.29
C ASP A 39 -0.12 10.28 -12.15
N MET A 40 -1.17 11.03 -12.53
CA MET A 40 -2.24 10.52 -13.38
C MET A 40 -1.76 10.19 -14.80
N GLN A 41 -0.66 10.79 -15.27
CA GLN A 41 -0.06 10.41 -16.55
C GLN A 41 0.48 8.98 -16.50
N PHE A 42 1.18 8.64 -15.42
CA PHE A 42 1.65 7.27 -15.18
C PHE A 42 0.47 6.32 -14.96
N ALA A 43 -0.53 6.72 -14.16
CA ALA A 43 -1.72 5.91 -13.93
C ALA A 43 -2.48 5.60 -15.23
N ALA A 44 -2.67 6.60 -16.09
CA ALA A 44 -3.38 6.42 -17.36
C ALA A 44 -2.65 5.45 -18.32
N GLU A 45 -1.33 5.38 -18.23
CA GLU A 45 -0.50 4.51 -19.06
C GLU A 45 -0.42 3.08 -18.51
N HIS A 46 -0.23 2.95 -17.19
CA HIS A 46 0.18 1.70 -16.55
C HIS A 46 -0.90 1.05 -15.67
N TRP A 47 -1.92 1.79 -15.25
CA TRP A 47 -2.96 1.21 -14.39
C TRP A 47 -4.08 0.59 -15.20
N ARG A 48 -4.45 -0.62 -14.83
CA ARG A 48 -5.53 -1.40 -15.42
C ARG A 48 -6.64 -1.53 -14.38
N PRO A 49 -7.89 -1.19 -14.74
CA PRO A 49 -9.00 -1.29 -13.79
C PRO A 49 -9.20 -2.75 -13.37
N LEU A 50 -9.59 -2.94 -12.13
CA LEU A 50 -9.97 -4.22 -11.56
C LEU A 50 -11.43 -4.19 -11.14
N THR A 51 -12.11 -5.32 -11.25
CA THR A 51 -13.33 -5.55 -10.46
C THR A 51 -12.96 -5.83 -9.00
N ARG A 52 -13.95 -5.72 -8.11
CA ARG A 52 -13.74 -6.05 -6.69
C ARG A 52 -13.37 -7.51 -6.48
N GLU A 53 -13.92 -8.42 -7.28
CA GLU A 53 -13.60 -9.85 -7.27
C GLU A 53 -12.13 -10.07 -7.65
N GLU A 54 -11.66 -9.43 -8.71
CA GLU A 54 -10.26 -9.54 -9.15
C GLU A 54 -9.28 -8.98 -8.12
N ALA A 55 -9.65 -7.87 -7.47
CA ALA A 55 -8.88 -7.29 -6.38
C ALA A 55 -8.86 -8.19 -5.14
N MET A 56 -9.98 -8.83 -4.79
CA MET A 56 -10.08 -9.77 -3.67
C MET A 56 -9.16 -10.97 -3.85
N VAL A 57 -8.99 -11.47 -5.09
CA VAL A 57 -8.02 -12.53 -5.40
C VAL A 57 -6.57 -12.06 -5.18
N ARG A 58 -6.27 -10.80 -5.48
CA ARG A 58 -4.90 -10.24 -5.43
C ARG A 58 -4.46 -9.81 -4.04
N ASN A 59 -5.37 -9.20 -3.27
CA ASN A 59 -5.09 -8.70 -1.93
C ASN A 59 -6.35 -8.70 -1.06
N PRO A 60 -6.80 -9.87 -0.57
CA PRO A 60 -8.07 -9.99 0.12
C PRO A 60 -8.15 -9.17 1.40
N PHE A 61 -7.03 -9.04 2.12
CA PHE A 61 -7.00 -8.28 3.37
C PHE A 61 -7.21 -6.78 3.11
N TYR A 62 -6.49 -6.21 2.14
CA TYR A 62 -6.61 -4.80 1.80
C TYR A 62 -7.98 -4.49 1.19
N THR A 63 -8.43 -5.29 0.21
CA THR A 63 -9.68 -5.03 -0.53
C THR A 63 -10.92 -5.06 0.38
N ARG A 64 -10.94 -5.86 1.45
CA ARG A 64 -12.05 -5.89 2.42
C ARG A 64 -12.24 -4.60 3.21
N GLN A 65 -11.20 -3.79 3.35
CA GLN A 65 -11.25 -2.53 4.11
C GLN A 65 -11.61 -1.32 3.25
N LEU A 66 -11.62 -1.49 1.92
CA LEU A 66 -11.90 -0.40 1.00
C LEU A 66 -13.40 -0.12 0.89
N PRO A 67 -13.82 1.15 0.72
CA PRO A 67 -15.21 1.53 0.45
C PRO A 67 -15.80 0.72 -0.70
N ALA A 68 -17.10 0.41 -0.68
CA ALA A 68 -17.73 -0.45 -1.69
C ALA A 68 -17.60 0.10 -3.12
N ASP A 69 -17.65 1.42 -3.25
CA ASP A 69 -17.54 2.23 -4.46
C ASP A 69 -16.09 2.59 -4.86
N ALA A 70 -15.10 2.06 -4.16
CA ALA A 70 -13.69 2.28 -4.49
C ALA A 70 -13.36 1.91 -5.95
N HIS A 71 -12.66 2.80 -6.67
CA HIS A 71 -12.10 2.46 -7.97
C HIS A 71 -10.76 1.73 -7.78
N LEU A 72 -10.71 0.50 -8.28
CA LEU A 72 -9.61 -0.43 -8.04
C LEU A 72 -8.79 -0.64 -9.31
N TYR A 73 -7.48 -0.75 -9.14
CA TYR A 73 -6.54 -0.94 -10.24
C TYR A 73 -5.43 -1.91 -9.89
N THR A 74 -4.80 -2.45 -10.92
CA THR A 74 -3.47 -3.09 -10.86
C THR A 74 -2.51 -2.32 -11.77
N CYS A 75 -1.21 -2.41 -11.53
CA CYS A 75 -0.21 -1.78 -12.38
C CYS A 75 0.44 -2.82 -13.31
N ASP A 76 0.56 -2.52 -14.60
CA ASP A 76 1.22 -3.38 -15.58
C ASP A 76 2.75 -3.42 -15.45
N GLN A 77 3.31 -2.59 -14.57
CA GLN A 77 4.72 -2.65 -14.16
C GLN A 77 4.98 -3.71 -13.07
N LEU A 78 3.98 -4.52 -12.71
CA LEU A 78 4.16 -5.72 -11.90
C LEU A 78 4.69 -6.85 -12.78
N GLY A 79 5.97 -7.19 -12.61
CA GLY A 79 6.60 -8.30 -13.32
C GLY A 79 6.02 -9.66 -12.94
N GLU A 80 6.24 -10.64 -13.81
CA GLU A 80 5.86 -12.05 -13.56
C GLU A 80 6.58 -12.63 -12.33
N ASP A 81 7.74 -12.09 -11.98
CA ASP A 81 8.50 -12.40 -10.77
C ASP A 81 7.93 -11.72 -9.50
N GLY A 82 6.82 -11.00 -9.63
CA GLY A 82 6.18 -10.25 -8.56
C GLY A 82 6.89 -8.94 -8.21
N ARG A 83 7.92 -8.52 -8.95
CA ARG A 83 8.68 -7.31 -8.66
C ARG A 83 8.16 -6.11 -9.45
N CYS A 84 8.31 -4.91 -8.88
CA CYS A 84 7.98 -3.66 -9.55
C CYS A 84 9.10 -3.29 -10.53
N GLN A 85 8.76 -3.16 -11.81
CA GLN A 85 9.67 -2.75 -12.88
C GLN A 85 9.82 -1.22 -12.98
N ALA A 86 8.88 -0.46 -12.41
CA ALA A 86 8.91 1.00 -12.39
C ALA A 86 9.64 1.60 -11.17
N TYR A 87 10.52 0.84 -10.50
CA TYR A 87 11.14 1.24 -9.24
C TYR A 87 11.85 2.60 -9.31
N GLU A 88 12.63 2.82 -10.36
CA GLU A 88 13.45 4.03 -10.56
C GLU A 88 12.59 5.25 -10.91
N ILE A 89 11.59 5.04 -11.77
CA ILE A 89 10.70 6.08 -12.30
C ILE A 89 9.42 6.26 -11.48
N ARG A 90 9.36 5.67 -10.28
CA ARG A 90 8.12 5.59 -9.51
C ARG A 90 7.52 6.98 -9.23
N PRO A 91 6.25 7.22 -9.59
CA PRO A 91 5.56 8.49 -9.33
C PRO A 91 5.32 8.72 -7.82
N LEU A 92 4.89 9.92 -7.43
CA LEU A 92 4.72 10.26 -6.00
C LEU A 92 3.65 9.38 -5.35
N VAL A 93 2.58 9.06 -6.05
CA VAL A 93 1.55 8.11 -5.60
C VAL A 93 2.13 6.75 -5.23
N CYS A 94 3.08 6.23 -6.00
CA CYS A 94 3.76 4.96 -5.67
C CYS A 94 4.68 5.09 -4.45
N ARG A 95 5.27 6.27 -4.23
CA ARG A 95 6.14 6.55 -3.07
C ARG A 95 5.33 6.77 -1.79
N GLY A 96 4.08 7.18 -1.93
CA GLY A 96 3.13 7.34 -0.83
C GLY A 96 2.71 5.99 -0.25
N TYR A 97 2.74 4.91 -1.02
CA TYR A 97 2.43 3.59 -0.47
C TYR A 97 3.31 3.28 0.75
N PRO A 98 2.77 2.63 1.79
CA PRO A 98 1.36 2.25 1.95
C PRO A 98 0.48 3.30 2.67
N TRP A 99 1.05 4.38 3.19
CA TRP A 99 0.34 5.30 4.10
C TRP A 99 -0.24 6.54 3.43
N TYR A 100 0.16 6.84 2.20
CA TYR A 100 -0.28 7.97 1.38
C TYR A 100 -0.29 9.31 2.13
N GLY A 101 0.78 9.57 2.88
CA GLY A 101 0.95 10.79 3.68
C GLY A 101 0.42 10.69 5.11
N ALA A 102 -0.27 9.61 5.47
CA ALA A 102 -0.60 9.28 6.85
C ALA A 102 0.63 8.80 7.64
N LYS A 103 0.47 8.70 8.97
CA LYS A 103 1.51 8.15 9.85
C LYS A 103 1.63 6.63 9.61
N PRO A 104 2.85 6.06 9.74
CA PRO A 104 3.02 4.62 9.73
C PRO A 104 2.20 3.92 10.81
N GLU A 105 1.36 2.98 10.38
CA GLU A 105 0.52 2.16 11.23
C GLU A 105 0.72 0.69 10.89
N ALA A 106 0.55 -0.19 11.88
CA ALA A 106 0.67 -1.62 11.70
C ALA A 106 -0.48 -2.17 10.86
N ILE A 107 -0.30 -2.23 9.54
CA ILE A 107 -1.21 -2.96 8.64
C ILE A 107 -0.49 -4.17 8.01
N PRO A 108 -1.24 -5.24 7.70
CA PRO A 108 -0.79 -6.27 6.79
C PRO A 108 -0.47 -5.71 5.40
N LEU A 109 0.78 -5.89 4.98
CA LEU A 109 1.25 -5.57 3.63
C LEU A 109 0.94 -6.72 2.68
N ALA A 110 0.74 -6.40 1.40
CA ALA A 110 0.47 -7.41 0.37
C ALA A 110 1.65 -8.36 0.14
N ASP A 111 2.86 -7.89 0.47
CA ASP A 111 4.09 -8.67 0.48
C ASP A 111 4.67 -8.68 1.90
N PRO A 112 4.87 -9.86 2.54
CA PRO A 112 5.42 -9.96 3.90
C PRO A 112 6.85 -9.43 4.06
N GLU A 113 7.59 -9.35 2.95
CA GLU A 113 8.97 -8.86 2.84
C GLU A 113 9.02 -7.44 2.27
N CYS A 114 7.89 -6.74 2.17
CA CYS A 114 7.86 -5.36 1.74
C CYS A 114 8.75 -4.49 2.64
N GLY A 115 9.69 -3.75 2.05
CA GLY A 115 10.68 -3.00 2.83
C GLY A 115 10.10 -1.88 3.69
N TYR A 116 8.88 -1.40 3.40
CA TYR A 116 8.13 -0.46 4.27
C TYR A 116 7.77 -1.04 5.64
N LYS A 117 7.86 -2.37 5.83
CA LYS A 117 7.75 -3.01 7.15
C LYS A 117 8.74 -2.44 8.16
N ALA A 118 9.88 -1.91 7.71
CA ALA A 118 10.87 -1.26 8.57
C ALA A 118 10.38 0.06 9.20
N GLU A 119 9.33 0.68 8.66
CA GLU A 119 8.72 1.89 9.24
C GLU A 119 7.68 1.58 10.33
N LEU A 120 7.30 0.31 10.50
CA LEU A 120 6.29 -0.06 11.47
C LEU A 120 6.81 0.16 12.90
N PRO A 121 5.97 0.69 13.81
CA PRO A 121 6.33 0.78 15.21
C PRO A 121 6.65 -0.61 15.75
N ALA A 122 7.68 -0.70 16.59
CA ALA A 122 8.01 -1.94 17.28
C ALA A 122 6.78 -2.43 18.04
N ALA A 123 6.51 -3.74 17.95
CA ALA A 123 5.43 -4.33 18.73
C ALA A 123 5.62 -3.98 20.21
N PRO A 124 4.56 -3.58 20.94
CA PRO A 124 4.68 -3.33 22.38
C PRO A 124 5.22 -4.60 23.04
N SER A 125 6.35 -4.48 23.74
CA SER A 125 6.97 -5.63 24.40
C SER A 125 6.08 -6.13 25.55
N ASP A 126 5.73 -7.42 25.55
CA ASP A 126 4.96 -8.12 26.61
C ASP A 126 5.71 -8.25 27.96
N ASN A 127 6.50 -7.25 28.36
CA ASN A 127 7.32 -7.31 29.58
C ASN A 127 6.73 -6.57 30.80
N ALA A 128 5.50 -6.07 30.71
CA ALA A 128 4.77 -5.50 31.85
C ALA A 128 3.82 -6.54 32.47
N GLY A 129 4.33 -7.50 33.25
CA GLY A 129 3.43 -8.38 34.01
C GLY A 129 4.06 -9.51 34.82
N ARG A 130 5.31 -9.92 34.53
CA ARG A 130 5.92 -11.08 35.21
C ARG A 130 6.81 -10.70 36.40
N LYS A 131 6.37 -9.82 37.29
CA LYS A 131 6.96 -9.65 38.64
C LYS A 131 5.92 -9.20 39.68
N ALA A 132 5.24 -10.16 40.31
CA ALA A 132 4.89 -10.17 41.75
C ALA A 132 3.87 -11.27 42.08
N LYS A 133 4.29 -12.54 42.03
CA LYS A 133 3.69 -13.60 42.86
C LYS A 133 4.81 -14.27 43.66
N ARG A 134 5.32 -13.56 44.67
CA ARG A 134 5.99 -14.22 45.80
C ARG A 134 4.95 -14.38 46.90
N ARG A 135 4.83 -15.64 47.30
CA ARG A 135 3.87 -16.21 48.24
C ARG A 135 4.06 -15.58 49.63
N HIS A 136 2.96 -15.29 50.30
CA HIS A 136 2.91 -15.34 51.76
C HIS A 136 1.64 -16.11 52.14
N ALA A 137 1.85 -17.23 52.80
CA ALA A 137 0.81 -18.06 53.41
C ALA A 137 0.36 -17.41 54.73
N PRO A 138 -0.82 -17.77 55.27
CA PRO A 138 -1.35 -17.17 56.48
C PRO A 138 -0.73 -17.83 57.72
N ASP A 139 -0.46 -17.04 58.76
CA ASP A 139 -0.28 -17.55 60.11
C ASP A 139 -1.60 -17.43 60.89
N ALA A 140 -1.79 -18.44 61.74
CA ALA A 140 -2.99 -18.82 62.48
C ALA A 140 -3.48 -17.81 63.54
#